data_AF-A0A364MZL4-F1
#
_entry.id   AF-A0A364MZL4-F1
#
_cell.length_a   1.000
_cell.length_b   1.000
_cell.length_c   1.000
_cell.angle_alpha   90.00
_cell.angle_beta   90.00
_cell.angle_gamma   90.00
#
_symmetry.space_group_name_H-M   'P 1'
#
loop_
_entity.id
_entity.type
_entity.pdbx_description
1 polymer ?
#
loop_
_entity_poly.entity_id
_entity_poly.type
_entity_poly.pdbx_seq_one_letter_code
_entity_poly.pdbx_strand_id
1 'polypeptide(L)'
;MFCRGLLSLMAIIIVYFIAQKRRRARLPPGPRGLPLIGNLHQAPKEAVWLTFHKWVKEYGNLVSVNFGGTTVIIVGDYETAKDLLDKRGNIYTSRPRLVMAQELICNNNHIMFKPFAEDFLLHQWLQAPVLSPRASDCYKLVEWDLGILADAGVEKTATTLMISVVACVAQRKWVSKAQVELDAVIGSDRLPDFEDMKNLPYIQAAIQEVFRWRHPVPACVPHATTQDDHYQGYLIPKGSVVVPLFSATRQDETVFQNPTDFCPERWIGRTQPGSFGYGRRACSGRHIARNNLIIAIARMLWAFHVRTPSGKATSVEEGMFTTGFVSAPKSFRAMFKPRSAQPIQVIRETHDNTKKDITIILKGMRENLRAISVVL
;
A
#
# COMPACT_ATOMS: atom_id res chain seq x y z
N MET A 1 -36.88 -24.82 34.02
CA MET A 1 -36.00 -24.89 32.82
C MET A 1 -34.77 -23.98 32.89
N PHE A 2 -34.79 -22.84 33.59
CA PHE A 2 -33.66 -21.91 33.68
C PHE A 2 -32.37 -22.46 34.36
N CYS A 3 -32.46 -23.23 35.46
CA CYS A 3 -31.27 -23.78 36.13
C CYS A 3 -30.47 -24.78 35.27
N ARG A 4 -31.13 -25.56 34.41
CA ARG A 4 -30.45 -26.53 33.54
C ARG A 4 -29.64 -25.85 32.44
N GLY A 5 -30.12 -24.72 31.91
CA GLY A 5 -29.39 -23.90 30.93
C GLY A 5 -28.18 -23.17 31.52
N LEU A 6 -28.28 -22.73 32.78
CA LEU A 6 -27.16 -22.06 33.46
C LEU A 6 -26.01 -23.04 33.77
N LEU A 7 -26.34 -24.24 34.23
CA LEU A 7 -25.37 -25.30 34.53
C LEU A 7 -24.66 -25.81 33.27
N SER A 8 -25.37 -25.95 32.15
CA SER A 8 -24.76 -26.33 30.87
C SER A 8 -23.88 -25.22 30.30
N LEU A 9 -24.27 -23.95 30.43
CA LEU A 9 -23.42 -22.82 30.05
C LEU A 9 -22.13 -22.77 30.88
N MET A 10 -22.24 -22.96 32.21
CA MET A 10 -21.08 -23.03 33.10
C MET A 10 -20.16 -24.22 32.77
N ALA A 11 -20.72 -25.39 32.47
CA ALA A 11 -19.94 -26.56 32.06
C ALA A 11 -19.20 -26.31 30.74
N ILE A 12 -19.84 -25.69 29.75
CA ILE A 12 -19.20 -25.30 28.47
C ILE A 12 -18.05 -24.33 28.71
N ILE A 13 -18.26 -23.33 29.56
CA ILE A 13 -17.23 -22.34 29.93
C ILE A 13 -16.04 -23.05 30.61
N ILE A 14 -16.30 -23.94 31.57
CA ILE A 14 -15.24 -24.70 32.27
C ILE A 14 -14.46 -25.59 31.29
N VAL A 15 -15.15 -26.34 30.43
CA VAL A 15 -14.51 -27.17 29.40
C VAL A 15 -13.66 -26.32 28.45
N TYR A 16 -14.17 -25.15 28.04
CA TYR A 16 -13.44 -24.19 27.22
C TYR A 16 -12.15 -23.71 27.91
N PHE A 17 -12.22 -23.33 29.19
CA PHE A 17 -11.05 -22.90 29.96
C PHE A 17 -10.02 -24.01 30.15
N ILE A 18 -10.46 -25.25 30.41
CA ILE A 18 -9.57 -26.41 30.52
C ILE A 18 -8.89 -26.70 29.17
N ALA A 19 -9.64 -26.69 28.08
CA ALA A 19 -9.11 -26.87 26.73
C ALA A 19 -8.09 -25.78 26.37
N GLN A 20 -8.38 -24.51 26.71
CA GLN A 20 -7.48 -23.38 26.47
C GLN A 20 -6.19 -23.51 27.28
N LYS A 21 -6.28 -23.90 28.56
CA LYS A 21 -5.12 -24.14 29.43
C LYS A 21 -4.24 -25.26 28.89
N ARG A 22 -4.83 -26.38 28.45
CA ARG A 22 -4.11 -27.51 27.84
C ARG A 22 -3.42 -27.12 26.53
N ARG A 23 -4.10 -26.38 25.64
CA ARG A 23 -3.49 -25.88 24.40
C ARG A 23 -2.30 -24.98 24.68
N ARG A 24 -2.42 -24.06 25.64
CA ARG A 24 -1.36 -23.14 26.01
C ARG A 24 -0.15 -23.83 26.62
N ALA A 25 -0.34 -24.89 27.42
CA ALA A 25 0.75 -25.65 28.01
C ALA A 25 1.66 -26.33 26.97
N ARG A 26 1.21 -26.47 25.72
CA ARG A 26 1.98 -27.03 24.60
C ARG A 26 2.73 -25.97 23.79
N LEU A 27 2.46 -24.69 24.03
CA LEU A 27 3.10 -23.59 23.32
C LEU A 27 4.30 -23.05 24.12
N PRO A 28 5.28 -22.40 23.45
CA PRO A 28 6.34 -21.67 24.13
C PRO A 28 5.80 -20.65 25.16
N PRO A 29 6.58 -20.28 26.18
CA PRO A 29 6.16 -19.32 27.20
C PRO A 29 5.76 -17.97 26.59
N GLY A 30 5.01 -17.16 27.33
CA GLY A 30 4.58 -15.85 26.85
C GLY A 30 3.51 -15.20 27.71
N PRO A 31 3.22 -13.92 27.44
CA PRO A 31 2.31 -13.12 28.26
C PRO A 31 0.90 -13.74 28.30
N ARG A 32 0.23 -13.59 29.45
CA ARG A 32 -1.13 -14.13 29.63
C ARG A 32 -2.14 -13.39 28.75
N GLY A 33 -2.74 -14.13 27.81
CA GLY A 33 -3.88 -13.67 27.03
C GLY A 33 -5.20 -13.82 27.80
N LEU A 34 -6.16 -12.96 27.46
CA LEU A 34 -7.53 -13.03 27.96
C LEU A 34 -8.34 -14.13 27.24
N PRO A 35 -9.45 -14.59 27.82
CA PRO A 35 -10.38 -15.49 27.14
C PRO A 35 -10.87 -14.85 25.83
N LEU A 36 -11.05 -15.67 24.78
CA LEU A 36 -11.57 -15.32 23.45
C LEU A 36 -10.65 -14.43 22.58
N ILE A 37 -10.13 -13.32 23.12
CA ILE A 37 -9.32 -12.35 22.36
C ILE A 37 -7.81 -12.57 22.48
N GLY A 38 -7.36 -13.39 23.43
CA GLY A 38 -5.94 -13.64 23.68
C GLY A 38 -5.20 -12.37 24.13
N ASN A 39 -4.04 -12.15 23.52
CA ASN A 39 -3.14 -11.02 23.74
C ASN A 39 -3.50 -9.80 22.88
N LEU A 40 -4.67 -9.75 22.23
CA LEU A 40 -5.06 -8.61 21.38
C LEU A 40 -5.06 -7.26 22.14
N HIS A 41 -5.39 -7.28 23.44
CA HIS A 41 -5.32 -6.11 24.33
C HIS A 41 -3.88 -5.64 24.63
N GLN A 42 -2.90 -6.53 24.45
CA GLN A 42 -1.47 -6.26 24.59
C GLN A 42 -0.80 -6.03 23.22
N ALA A 43 -1.57 -6.05 22.12
CA ALA A 43 -1.02 -5.87 20.79
C ALA A 43 -0.39 -4.47 20.67
N PRO A 44 0.89 -4.39 20.24
CA PRO A 44 1.55 -3.10 20.05
C PRO A 44 0.84 -2.28 18.99
N LYS A 45 0.59 -1.01 19.29
CA LYS A 45 -0.02 -0.05 18.36
C LYS A 45 1.01 0.59 17.43
N GLU A 46 2.26 0.68 17.89
CA GLU A 46 3.40 1.28 17.20
C GLU A 46 4.66 0.48 17.51
N ALA A 47 5.63 0.48 16.58
CA ALA A 47 6.96 -0.13 16.75
C ALA A 47 6.94 -1.55 17.36
N VAL A 48 6.23 -2.48 16.70
CA VAL A 48 5.96 -3.85 17.15
C VAL A 48 7.20 -4.56 17.73
N TRP A 49 8.36 -4.37 17.10
CA TRP A 49 9.63 -4.99 17.49
C TRP A 49 10.09 -4.62 18.91
N LEU A 50 9.76 -3.43 19.42
CA LEU A 50 10.14 -3.02 20.78
C LEU A 50 9.38 -3.84 21.84
N THR A 51 8.08 -4.07 21.62
CA THR A 51 7.28 -4.91 22.51
C THR A 51 7.72 -6.37 22.44
N PHE A 52 8.03 -6.86 21.24
CA PHE A 52 8.53 -8.22 21.07
C PHE A 52 9.88 -8.41 21.75
N HIS A 53 10.78 -7.43 21.67
CA HIS A 53 12.06 -7.44 22.39
C HIS A 53 11.87 -7.50 23.92
N LYS A 54 10.90 -6.75 24.45
CA LYS A 54 10.54 -6.82 25.88
C LYS A 54 10.07 -8.22 26.27
N TRP A 55 9.20 -8.83 25.47
CA TRP A 55 8.72 -10.18 25.75
C TRP A 55 9.80 -11.23 25.61
N VAL A 56 10.70 -11.13 24.64
CA VAL A 56 11.87 -12.01 24.52
C VAL A 56 12.74 -11.93 25.78
N LYS A 57 12.98 -10.72 26.30
CA LYS A 57 13.73 -10.54 27.55
C LYS A 57 13.04 -11.15 28.77
N GLU A 58 11.71 -11.12 28.82
CA GLU A 58 10.92 -11.57 29.97
C GLU A 58 10.61 -13.07 29.96
N TYR A 59 10.32 -13.64 28.78
CA TYR A 59 9.82 -15.00 28.62
C TYR A 59 10.84 -15.96 27.96
N GLY A 60 11.99 -15.44 27.53
CA GLY A 60 13.04 -16.19 26.84
C GLY A 60 12.97 -16.08 25.32
N ASN A 61 13.88 -16.76 24.63
CA ASN A 61 14.10 -16.53 23.19
C ASN A 61 13.05 -17.14 22.26
N LEU A 62 12.10 -17.90 22.79
CA LEU A 62 10.99 -18.46 22.02
C LEU A 62 9.69 -18.15 22.75
N VAL A 63 8.94 -17.17 22.24
CA VAL A 63 7.74 -16.64 22.90
C VAL A 63 6.50 -16.93 22.07
N SER A 64 5.40 -17.34 22.70
CA SER A 64 4.10 -17.48 22.03
C SER A 64 3.09 -16.43 22.51
N VAL A 65 2.36 -15.86 21.55
CA VAL A 65 1.23 -14.96 21.81
C VAL A 65 0.07 -15.32 20.89
N ASN A 66 -1.16 -15.06 21.33
CA ASN A 66 -2.35 -15.27 20.51
C ASN A 66 -3.03 -13.93 20.23
N PHE A 67 -3.07 -13.50 18.97
CA PHE A 67 -3.81 -12.30 18.58
C PHE A 67 -5.13 -12.72 17.92
N GLY A 68 -6.23 -12.65 18.67
CA GLY A 68 -7.57 -12.86 18.12
C GLY A 68 -7.77 -14.22 17.43
N GLY A 69 -7.16 -15.29 17.95
CA GLY A 69 -7.22 -16.63 17.36
C GLY A 69 -5.98 -17.03 16.57
N THR A 70 -5.15 -16.07 16.13
CA THR A 70 -3.89 -16.36 15.43
C THR A 70 -2.75 -16.52 16.43
N THR A 71 -2.10 -17.70 16.43
CA THR A 71 -0.88 -17.92 17.21
C THR A 71 0.33 -17.33 16.50
N VAL A 72 1.07 -16.48 17.19
CA VAL A 72 2.31 -15.86 16.73
C VAL A 72 3.45 -16.36 17.61
N ILE A 73 4.51 -16.84 16.97
CA ILE A 73 5.74 -17.27 17.62
C ILE A 73 6.81 -16.22 17.35
N ILE A 74 7.41 -15.69 18.41
CA ILE A 74 8.46 -14.68 18.37
C ILE A 74 9.78 -15.37 18.71
N VAL A 75 10.77 -15.21 17.83
CA VAL A 75 12.10 -15.79 17.98
C VAL A 75 13.09 -14.67 18.29
N GLY A 76 13.83 -14.81 19.39
CA GLY A 76 14.67 -13.77 19.97
C GLY A 76 16.17 -14.01 19.82
N ASP A 77 16.59 -15.20 19.39
CA ASP A 77 18.00 -15.56 19.22
C ASP A 77 18.29 -16.20 17.87
N TYR A 78 19.56 -16.14 17.49
CA TYR A 78 20.06 -16.62 16.21
C TYR A 78 20.01 -18.15 16.06
N GLU A 79 20.33 -18.92 17.10
CA GLU A 79 20.38 -20.37 17.02
C GLU A 79 18.97 -20.94 16.82
N THR A 80 17.99 -20.45 17.57
CA THR A 80 16.58 -20.81 17.38
C THR A 80 16.08 -20.40 15.99
N ALA A 81 16.43 -19.20 15.53
CA ALA A 81 16.05 -18.74 14.19
C ALA A 81 16.65 -19.61 13.10
N LYS A 82 17.93 -19.98 13.21
CA LYS A 82 18.62 -20.89 12.29
C LYS A 82 18.02 -22.30 12.33
N ASP A 83 17.74 -22.83 13.51
CA ASP A 83 17.16 -24.17 13.66
C ASP A 83 15.76 -24.26 13.03
N LEU A 84 14.94 -23.22 13.18
CA LEU A 84 13.59 -23.20 12.61
C LEU A 84 13.60 -22.81 11.12
N LEU A 85 14.26 -21.72 10.75
CA LEU A 85 14.12 -21.12 9.42
C LEU A 85 15.11 -21.66 8.39
N ASP A 86 16.28 -22.14 8.82
CA ASP A 86 17.33 -22.69 7.93
C ASP A 86 17.29 -24.23 7.96
N LYS A 87 17.64 -24.86 9.08
CA LYS A 87 17.68 -26.33 9.19
C LYS A 87 16.33 -27.01 8.94
N ARG A 88 15.23 -26.32 9.29
CA ARG A 88 13.85 -26.79 9.08
C ARG A 88 13.11 -25.94 8.03
N GLY A 89 13.84 -25.26 7.14
CA GLY A 89 13.29 -24.30 6.18
C GLY A 89 12.10 -24.82 5.37
N ASN A 90 12.07 -26.11 5.00
CA ASN A 90 10.94 -26.73 4.29
C ASN A 90 9.60 -26.63 5.04
N ILE A 91 9.62 -26.49 6.37
CA ILE A 91 8.42 -26.34 7.22
C ILE A 91 8.07 -24.86 7.40
N TYR A 92 9.07 -23.98 7.48
CA TYR A 92 8.93 -22.55 7.83
C TYR A 92 9.09 -21.58 6.65
N THR A 93 9.04 -22.08 5.42
CA THR A 93 9.27 -21.29 4.19
C THR A 93 8.07 -20.41 3.79
N SER A 94 6.84 -20.83 4.12
CA SER A 94 5.63 -20.15 3.65
C SER A 94 5.37 -18.80 4.36
N ARG A 95 4.40 -18.04 3.85
CA ARG A 95 4.02 -16.71 4.35
C ARG A 95 2.56 -16.70 4.83
N PRO A 96 2.22 -15.94 5.88
CA PRO A 96 0.84 -15.81 6.34
C PRO A 96 -0.01 -15.01 5.34
N ARG A 97 -1.33 -15.19 5.36
CA ARG A 97 -2.26 -14.39 4.53
C ARG A 97 -2.34 -12.95 5.04
N LEU A 98 -1.94 -11.99 4.19
CA LEU A 98 -1.91 -10.56 4.46
C LEU A 98 -2.80 -9.82 3.46
N VAL A 99 -4.11 -9.75 3.72
CA VAL A 99 -5.13 -9.21 2.78
C VAL A 99 -4.74 -7.86 2.17
N MET A 100 -4.27 -6.91 2.98
CA MET A 100 -3.86 -5.60 2.47
C MET A 100 -2.64 -5.70 1.55
N ALA A 101 -1.57 -6.34 2.02
CA ALA A 101 -0.27 -6.34 1.33
C ALA A 101 -0.23 -7.30 0.13
N GLN A 102 -0.86 -8.47 0.25
CA GLN A 102 -0.89 -9.48 -0.80
C GLN A 102 -2.02 -9.21 -1.79
N GLU A 103 -3.27 -9.10 -1.31
CA GLU A 103 -4.45 -9.20 -2.18
C GLU A 103 -4.82 -7.85 -2.78
N LEU A 104 -5.00 -6.83 -1.92
CA LEU A 104 -5.53 -5.54 -2.36
C LEU A 104 -4.50 -4.69 -3.10
N ILE A 105 -3.25 -4.67 -2.62
CA ILE A 105 -2.19 -3.84 -3.23
C ILE A 105 -1.51 -4.57 -4.39
N CYS A 106 -1.18 -5.85 -4.20
CA CYS A 106 -0.28 -6.56 -5.11
C CYS A 106 -0.96 -7.63 -5.96
N ASN A 107 -2.27 -7.85 -5.80
CA ASN A 107 -3.02 -8.91 -6.48
C ASN A 107 -2.32 -10.29 -6.42
N ASN A 108 -1.75 -10.64 -5.25
CA ASN A 108 -0.97 -11.84 -4.95
C ASN A 108 0.34 -12.03 -5.74
N ASN A 109 0.84 -11.00 -6.43
CA ASN A 109 2.04 -11.09 -7.27
C ASN A 109 3.35 -10.65 -6.59
N HIS A 110 3.29 -10.20 -5.34
CA HIS A 110 4.49 -9.73 -4.62
C HIS A 110 5.29 -10.89 -4.03
N ILE A 111 6.48 -11.20 -4.58
CA ILE A 111 7.30 -12.35 -4.17
C ILE A 111 7.56 -12.42 -2.65
N MET A 112 7.84 -11.29 -1.99
CA MET A 112 8.16 -11.27 -0.55
C MET A 112 7.04 -11.85 0.34
N PHE A 113 5.79 -11.63 -0.06
CA PHE A 113 4.63 -12.05 0.71
C PHE A 113 3.98 -13.31 0.14
N LYS A 114 4.47 -13.85 -0.98
CA LYS A 114 3.83 -15.01 -1.61
C LYS A 114 3.97 -16.26 -0.72
N PRO A 115 2.91 -17.06 -0.53
CA PRO A 115 3.03 -18.38 0.10
C PRO A 115 3.99 -19.29 -0.69
N PHE A 116 4.58 -20.27 -0.02
CA PHE A 116 5.45 -21.23 -0.71
C PHE A 116 4.61 -22.19 -1.55
N ALA A 117 4.68 -22.03 -2.87
CA ALA A 117 3.97 -22.81 -3.88
C ALA A 117 4.76 -22.79 -5.22
N GLU A 118 4.24 -23.48 -6.24
CA GLU A 118 4.89 -23.60 -7.56
C GLU A 118 5.17 -22.23 -8.22
N ASP A 119 4.24 -21.28 -8.08
CA ASP A 119 4.37 -19.93 -8.62
C ASP A 119 5.48 -19.11 -7.93
N PHE A 120 5.74 -19.34 -6.65
CA PHE A 120 6.90 -18.77 -5.95
C PHE A 120 8.22 -19.32 -6.51
N LEU A 121 8.32 -20.64 -6.70
CA LEU A 121 9.50 -21.29 -7.25
C LEU A 121 9.79 -20.80 -8.67
N LEU A 122 8.75 -20.66 -9.51
CA LEU A 122 8.89 -20.13 -10.86
C LEU A 122 9.35 -18.67 -10.85
N HIS A 123 8.79 -17.84 -9.97
CA HIS A 123 9.23 -16.44 -9.83
C HIS A 123 10.69 -16.35 -9.41
N GLN A 124 11.12 -17.15 -8.43
CA GLN A 124 12.50 -17.20 -7.97
C GLN A 124 13.44 -17.70 -9.08
N TRP A 125 13.03 -18.72 -9.84
CA TRP A 125 13.80 -19.25 -10.97
C TRP A 125 13.97 -18.23 -12.11
N LEU A 126 12.91 -17.49 -12.45
CA LEU A 126 12.98 -16.44 -13.48
C LEU A 126 13.85 -15.24 -13.04
N GLN A 127 13.87 -14.93 -11.74
CA GLN A 127 14.66 -13.82 -11.21
C GLN A 127 16.13 -14.16 -10.96
N ALA A 128 16.44 -15.41 -10.57
CA ALA A 128 17.79 -15.80 -10.17
C ALA A 128 18.88 -15.49 -11.22
N PRO A 129 18.67 -15.68 -12.54
CA PRO A 129 19.67 -15.36 -13.56
C PRO A 129 20.04 -13.87 -13.60
N VAL A 130 19.08 -12.97 -13.36
CA VAL A 130 19.26 -11.50 -13.38
C VAL A 130 19.55 -10.90 -11.99
N LEU A 131 19.70 -11.72 -10.96
CA LEU A 131 20.10 -11.28 -9.62
C LEU A 131 21.34 -12.04 -9.12
N SER A 132 21.90 -12.93 -9.95
CA SER A 132 23.13 -13.65 -9.61
C SER A 132 24.31 -12.68 -9.53
N PRO A 133 25.31 -12.94 -8.66
CA PRO A 133 26.50 -12.08 -8.57
C PRO A 133 27.18 -11.88 -9.94
N ARG A 134 27.27 -12.95 -10.73
CA ARG A 134 27.86 -12.92 -12.08
C ARG A 134 27.08 -12.04 -13.05
N ALA A 135 25.76 -12.01 -12.95
CA ALA A 135 24.93 -11.15 -13.78
C ALA A 135 25.00 -9.70 -13.31
N SER A 136 24.89 -9.44 -12.00
CA SER A 136 25.02 -8.09 -11.41
C SER A 136 26.33 -7.40 -11.81
N ASP A 137 27.44 -8.14 -11.87
CA ASP A 137 28.71 -7.63 -12.37
C ASP A 137 28.63 -7.08 -13.82
N CYS A 138 27.76 -7.62 -14.67
CA CYS A 138 27.62 -7.21 -16.06
C CYS A 138 26.82 -5.90 -16.24
N TYR A 139 26.05 -5.46 -15.23
CA TYR A 139 25.20 -4.26 -15.33
C TYR A 139 25.29 -3.35 -14.11
N LYS A 140 26.43 -3.32 -13.40
CA LYS A 140 26.65 -2.47 -12.21
C LYS A 140 26.18 -1.03 -12.36
N LEU A 141 26.44 -0.37 -13.50
CA LEU A 141 26.00 1.01 -13.73
C LEU A 141 24.46 1.12 -13.84
N VAL A 142 23.82 0.13 -14.46
CA VAL A 142 22.36 0.05 -14.61
C VAL A 142 21.69 -0.47 -13.33
N GLU A 143 22.41 -1.19 -12.48
CA GLU A 143 21.92 -1.66 -11.18
C GLU A 143 21.54 -0.49 -10.27
N TRP A 144 22.34 0.57 -10.25
CA TRP A 144 22.01 1.82 -9.56
C TRP A 144 20.73 2.44 -10.11
N ASP A 145 20.57 2.50 -11.43
CA ASP A 145 19.36 3.02 -12.07
C ASP A 145 18.14 2.15 -11.74
N LEU A 146 18.29 0.82 -11.70
CA LEU A 146 17.23 -0.11 -11.32
C LEU A 146 16.81 0.10 -9.86
N GLY A 147 17.78 0.31 -8.96
CA GLY A 147 17.53 0.69 -7.57
C GLY A 147 16.75 2.00 -7.46
N ILE A 148 17.17 3.04 -8.20
CA ILE A 148 16.48 4.33 -8.25
C ILE A 148 15.04 4.17 -8.77
N LEU A 149 14.82 3.35 -9.81
CA LEU A 149 13.47 3.09 -10.33
C LEU A 149 12.58 2.38 -9.30
N ALA A 150 13.13 1.42 -8.56
CA ALA A 150 12.41 0.73 -7.50
C ALA A 150 12.04 1.70 -6.36
N ASP A 151 13.00 2.48 -5.86
CA ASP A 151 12.80 3.45 -4.78
C ASP A 151 11.80 4.53 -5.19
N ALA A 152 11.98 5.13 -6.38
CA ALA A 152 11.07 6.14 -6.91
C ALA A 152 9.65 5.58 -7.14
N GLY A 153 9.54 4.34 -7.58
CA GLY A 153 8.25 3.69 -7.80
C GLY A 153 7.50 3.43 -6.49
N VAL A 154 8.19 2.88 -5.48
CA VAL A 154 7.59 2.47 -4.21
C VAL A 154 7.24 3.69 -3.36
N GLU A 155 8.22 4.55 -3.07
CA GLU A 155 8.07 5.63 -2.09
C GLU A 155 7.03 6.66 -2.55
N LYS A 156 7.07 7.05 -3.84
CA LYS A 156 6.19 8.10 -4.38
C LYS A 156 4.75 7.60 -4.53
N THR A 157 4.56 6.37 -4.99
CA THR A 157 3.21 5.78 -5.13
C THR A 157 2.57 5.60 -3.77
N ALA A 158 3.31 5.06 -2.79
CA ALA A 158 2.83 4.91 -1.41
C ALA A 158 2.47 6.26 -0.79
N THR A 159 3.35 7.27 -0.95
CA THR A 159 3.11 8.63 -0.46
C THR A 159 1.86 9.25 -1.08
N THR A 160 1.68 9.11 -2.38
CA THR A 160 0.51 9.65 -3.09
C THR A 160 -0.78 8.95 -2.66
N LEU A 161 -0.73 7.63 -2.41
CA LEU A 161 -1.86 6.90 -1.84
C LEU A 161 -2.18 7.40 -0.43
N MET A 162 -1.19 7.63 0.43
CA MET A 162 -1.41 8.21 1.76
C MET A 162 -2.02 9.61 1.68
N ILE A 163 -1.56 10.46 0.76
CA ILE A 163 -2.15 11.79 0.49
C ILE A 163 -3.63 11.66 0.09
N SER A 164 -3.99 10.67 -0.73
CA SER A 164 -5.39 10.43 -1.09
C SER A 164 -6.25 10.05 0.14
N VAL A 165 -5.69 9.30 1.09
CA VAL A 165 -6.35 8.99 2.37
C VAL A 165 -6.49 10.25 3.22
N VAL A 166 -5.46 11.12 3.25
CA VAL A 166 -5.54 12.44 3.90
C VAL A 166 -6.67 13.28 3.29
N ALA A 167 -6.79 13.30 1.96
CA ALA A 167 -7.89 13.98 1.26
C ALA A 167 -9.26 13.40 1.64
N CYS A 168 -9.39 12.08 1.82
CA CYS A 168 -10.63 11.44 2.26
C CYS A 168 -11.06 11.89 3.66
N VAL A 169 -10.10 11.96 4.61
CA VAL A 169 -10.40 12.31 6.01
C VAL A 169 -10.53 13.82 6.23
N ALA A 170 -9.93 14.63 5.36
CA ALA A 170 -10.02 16.09 5.40
C ALA A 170 -11.32 16.60 4.76
N GLN A 171 -11.67 16.11 3.57
CA GLN A 171 -12.77 16.66 2.77
C GLN A 171 -13.66 15.55 2.22
N ARG A 172 -14.84 15.34 2.82
CA ARG A 172 -15.69 14.19 2.47
C ARG A 172 -16.53 14.38 1.21
N LYS A 173 -16.73 15.62 0.76
CA LYS A 173 -17.64 15.94 -0.35
C LYS A 173 -17.27 15.21 -1.64
N TRP A 174 -15.97 15.14 -1.94
CA TRP A 174 -15.51 14.49 -3.16
C TRP A 174 -15.63 12.96 -3.09
N VAL A 175 -15.44 12.37 -1.91
CA VAL A 175 -15.57 10.92 -1.70
C VAL A 175 -16.98 10.45 -2.02
N SER A 176 -18.01 11.18 -1.57
CA SER A 176 -19.41 10.86 -1.87
C SER A 176 -19.69 10.88 -3.37
N LYS A 177 -19.16 11.86 -4.11
CA LYS A 177 -19.32 11.94 -5.57
C LYS A 177 -18.60 10.81 -6.30
N ALA A 178 -17.38 10.50 -5.89
CA ALA A 178 -16.61 9.37 -6.41
C ALA A 178 -17.35 8.03 -6.18
N GLN A 179 -17.95 7.84 -5.01
CA GLN A 179 -18.73 6.64 -4.71
C GLN A 179 -19.99 6.53 -5.58
N VAL A 180 -20.69 7.64 -5.84
CA VAL A 180 -21.84 7.64 -6.77
C VAL A 180 -21.43 7.21 -8.17
N GLU A 181 -20.30 7.71 -8.69
CA GLU A 181 -19.78 7.28 -10.00
C GLU A 181 -19.42 5.79 -10.01
N LEU A 182 -18.70 5.33 -8.99
CA LEU A 182 -18.31 3.92 -8.87
C LEU A 182 -19.53 3.01 -8.79
N ASP A 183 -20.56 3.39 -8.05
CA ASP A 183 -21.80 2.61 -7.94
C ASP A 183 -22.55 2.58 -9.27
N ALA A 184 -22.59 3.69 -10.00
CA ALA A 184 -23.28 3.78 -11.29
C ALA A 184 -22.59 2.98 -12.41
N VAL A 185 -21.26 2.94 -12.43
CA VAL A 185 -20.49 2.33 -13.52
C VAL A 185 -20.12 0.88 -13.22
N ILE A 186 -19.78 0.57 -11.96
CA ILE A 186 -19.26 -0.74 -11.55
C ILE A 186 -20.33 -1.59 -10.87
N GLY A 187 -21.23 -0.96 -10.11
CA GLY A 187 -22.17 -1.65 -9.24
C GLY A 187 -21.50 -2.25 -7.99
N SER A 188 -22.14 -3.26 -7.39
CA SER A 188 -21.68 -3.88 -6.15
C SER A 188 -21.09 -5.28 -6.29
N ASP A 189 -21.14 -5.87 -7.48
CA ASP A 189 -20.96 -7.33 -7.65
C ASP A 189 -19.57 -7.72 -8.17
N ARG A 190 -18.74 -6.75 -8.52
CA ARG A 190 -17.36 -6.97 -8.97
C ARG A 190 -16.44 -5.83 -8.54
N LEU A 191 -15.14 -6.11 -8.48
CA LEU A 191 -14.13 -5.07 -8.27
C LEU A 191 -14.01 -4.14 -9.50
N PRO A 192 -13.70 -2.85 -9.28
CA PRO A 192 -13.18 -2.00 -10.35
C PRO A 192 -11.96 -2.63 -11.02
N ASP A 193 -11.89 -2.56 -12.34
CA ASP A 193 -10.79 -3.05 -13.18
C ASP A 193 -10.27 -1.95 -14.13
N PHE A 194 -9.10 -2.15 -14.74
CA PHE A 194 -8.45 -1.17 -15.61
C PHE A 194 -9.31 -0.77 -16.81
N GLU A 195 -10.14 -1.67 -17.33
CA GLU A 195 -11.03 -1.40 -18.47
C GLU A 195 -12.13 -0.40 -18.12
N ASP A 196 -12.50 -0.29 -16.84
CA ASP A 196 -13.53 0.63 -16.37
C ASP A 196 -13.04 2.08 -16.35
N MET A 197 -11.71 2.28 -16.27
CA MET A 197 -11.13 3.58 -15.96
C MET A 197 -11.53 4.68 -16.96
N LYS A 198 -11.72 4.32 -18.23
CA LYS A 198 -12.22 5.24 -19.27
C LYS A 198 -13.63 5.78 -18.99
N ASN A 199 -14.43 5.03 -18.24
CA ASN A 199 -15.80 5.37 -17.87
C ASN A 199 -15.91 5.99 -16.46
N LEU A 200 -14.78 6.26 -15.79
CA LEU A 200 -14.72 6.86 -14.46
C LEU A 200 -14.07 8.26 -14.49
N PRO A 201 -14.68 9.25 -15.19
CA PRO A 201 -14.10 10.58 -15.36
C PRO A 201 -13.86 11.31 -14.03
N TYR A 202 -14.71 11.12 -13.02
CA TYR A 202 -14.55 11.75 -11.72
C TYR A 202 -13.39 11.14 -10.93
N ILE A 203 -13.22 9.82 -10.94
CA ILE A 203 -12.04 9.17 -10.34
C ILE A 203 -10.75 9.62 -11.05
N GLN A 204 -10.74 9.69 -12.39
CA GLN A 204 -9.60 10.20 -13.13
C GLN A 204 -9.25 11.64 -12.72
N ALA A 205 -10.26 12.48 -12.57
CA ALA A 205 -10.11 13.86 -12.15
C ALA A 205 -9.64 13.98 -10.68
N ALA A 206 -10.11 13.09 -9.80
CA ALA A 206 -9.67 13.05 -8.40
C ALA A 206 -8.16 12.78 -8.29
N ILE A 207 -7.60 11.97 -9.19
CA ILE A 207 -6.15 11.68 -9.17
C ILE A 207 -5.33 12.87 -9.65
N GLN A 208 -5.82 13.61 -10.65
CA GLN A 208 -5.19 14.88 -11.01
C GLN A 208 -5.20 15.82 -9.80
N GLU A 209 -6.32 15.87 -9.07
CA GLU A 209 -6.41 16.72 -7.89
C GLU A 209 -5.51 16.25 -6.74
N VAL A 210 -5.26 14.95 -6.57
CA VAL A 210 -4.26 14.45 -5.61
C VAL A 210 -2.88 15.02 -5.92
N PHE A 211 -2.45 14.98 -7.19
CA PHE A 211 -1.14 15.51 -7.60
C PHE A 211 -1.06 17.03 -7.47
N ARG A 212 -2.13 17.76 -7.80
CA ARG A 212 -2.18 19.21 -7.63
C ARG A 212 -2.18 19.60 -6.15
N TRP A 213 -3.07 19.02 -5.35
CA TRP A 213 -3.35 19.47 -3.99
C TRP A 213 -2.16 19.32 -3.06
N ARG A 214 -1.48 18.17 -3.10
CA ARG A 214 -0.26 17.88 -2.32
C ARG A 214 0.65 16.95 -3.13
N HIS A 215 1.52 17.52 -3.94
CA HIS A 215 2.47 16.74 -4.73
C HIS A 215 3.52 16.05 -3.83
N PRO A 216 3.85 14.76 -4.02
CA PRO A 216 4.83 14.04 -3.18
C PRO A 216 6.26 14.60 -3.27
N VAL A 217 6.56 15.38 -4.33
CA VAL A 217 7.84 16.05 -4.54
C VAL A 217 7.57 17.55 -4.72
N PRO A 218 7.42 18.33 -3.64
CA PRO A 218 6.92 19.70 -3.70
C PRO A 218 7.84 20.67 -4.44
N ALA A 219 9.15 20.39 -4.48
CA ALA A 219 10.14 21.21 -5.19
C ALA A 219 10.65 20.57 -6.50
N CYS A 220 9.94 19.55 -7.02
CA CYS A 220 10.34 18.78 -8.20
C CYS A 220 11.82 18.31 -8.14
N VAL A 221 12.41 17.98 -9.29
CA VAL A 221 13.85 17.73 -9.43
C VAL A 221 14.48 18.98 -10.07
N PRO A 222 15.57 19.53 -9.50
CA PRO A 222 16.26 20.67 -10.11
C PRO A 222 16.78 20.39 -11.53
N HIS A 223 16.67 21.39 -12.39
CA HIS A 223 17.28 21.46 -13.72
C HIS A 223 18.51 22.38 -13.69
N ALA A 224 19.33 22.35 -14.74
CA ALA A 224 20.43 23.29 -14.91
C ALA A 224 20.47 23.83 -16.35
N THR A 225 20.79 25.12 -16.52
CA THR A 225 20.99 25.72 -17.84
C THR A 225 22.32 25.28 -18.44
N THR A 226 22.33 24.97 -19.74
CA THR A 226 23.55 24.53 -20.46
C THR A 226 24.29 25.67 -21.17
N GLN A 227 23.65 26.83 -21.24
CA GLN A 227 24.15 28.08 -21.83
C GLN A 227 23.46 29.26 -21.16
N ASP A 228 23.98 30.47 -21.39
CA ASP A 228 23.29 31.69 -21.01
C ASP A 228 21.97 31.82 -21.78
N ASP A 229 20.94 32.33 -21.11
CA ASP A 229 19.62 32.58 -21.70
C ASP A 229 19.07 33.93 -21.24
N HIS A 230 18.21 34.55 -22.03
CA HIS A 230 17.52 35.78 -21.68
C HIS A 230 16.01 35.55 -21.66
N TYR A 231 15.41 35.59 -20.47
CA TYR A 231 13.98 35.34 -20.28
C TYR A 231 13.31 36.50 -19.53
N GLN A 232 12.24 37.05 -20.09
CA GLN A 232 11.49 38.18 -19.51
C GLN A 232 12.37 39.39 -19.15
N GLY A 233 13.39 39.66 -19.97
CA GLY A 233 14.35 40.75 -19.75
C GLY A 233 15.49 40.44 -18.77
N TYR A 234 15.51 39.26 -18.15
CA TYR A 234 16.56 38.83 -17.22
C TYR A 234 17.56 37.89 -17.89
N LEU A 235 18.84 38.08 -17.60
CA LEU A 235 19.90 37.10 -17.92
C LEU A 235 19.83 35.94 -16.91
N ILE A 236 19.77 34.71 -17.42
CA ILE A 236 19.93 33.47 -16.69
C ILE A 236 21.27 32.85 -17.13
N PRO A 237 22.33 32.93 -16.31
CA PRO A 237 23.64 32.41 -16.68
C PRO A 237 23.66 30.89 -16.89
N LYS A 238 24.57 30.41 -17.72
CA LYS A 238 24.93 28.99 -17.86
C LYS A 238 25.27 28.38 -16.50
N GLY A 239 24.78 27.17 -16.23
CA GLY A 239 25.00 26.46 -14.97
C GLY A 239 24.06 26.91 -13.84
N SER A 240 23.13 27.83 -14.10
CA SER A 240 22.10 28.22 -13.14
C SER A 240 21.17 27.03 -12.84
N VAL A 241 20.89 26.80 -11.56
CA VAL A 241 19.95 25.78 -11.11
C VAL A 241 18.52 26.33 -11.19
N VAL A 242 17.65 25.62 -11.90
CA VAL A 242 16.25 25.98 -12.11
C VAL A 242 15.36 24.97 -11.41
N VAL A 243 14.58 25.41 -10.42
CA VAL A 243 13.73 24.54 -9.59
C VAL A 243 12.26 24.86 -9.83
N PRO A 244 11.49 23.98 -10.49
CA PRO A 244 10.05 24.15 -10.58
C PRO A 244 9.40 23.83 -9.23
N LEU A 245 8.72 24.81 -8.64
CA LEU A 245 8.18 24.71 -7.30
C LEU A 245 6.69 24.37 -7.30
N PHE A 246 6.37 23.07 -7.31
CA PHE A 246 4.99 22.59 -7.27
C PHE A 246 4.21 23.05 -6.04
N SER A 247 4.87 23.26 -4.90
CA SER A 247 4.23 23.78 -3.69
C SER A 247 3.72 25.22 -3.85
N ALA A 248 4.39 26.04 -4.67
CA ALA A 248 3.93 27.39 -5.00
C ALA A 248 2.88 27.35 -6.12
N THR A 249 3.14 26.62 -7.21
CA THR A 249 2.21 26.59 -8.35
C THR A 249 0.86 26.00 -7.98
N ARG A 250 0.80 25.05 -7.03
CA ARG A 250 -0.50 24.52 -6.55
C ARG A 250 -1.30 25.54 -5.75
N GLN A 251 -0.68 26.59 -5.24
CA GLN A 251 -1.31 27.65 -4.45
C GLN A 251 -1.62 28.90 -5.27
N ASP A 252 -1.33 28.90 -6.57
CA ASP A 252 -1.55 30.05 -7.44
C ASP A 252 -3.06 30.35 -7.59
N GLU A 253 -3.52 31.42 -6.91
CA GLU A 253 -4.91 31.86 -6.91
C GLU A 253 -5.35 32.47 -8.25
N THR A 254 -4.40 32.88 -9.11
CA THR A 254 -4.70 33.33 -10.47
C THR A 254 -5.12 32.17 -11.37
N VAL A 255 -4.69 30.96 -11.03
CA VAL A 255 -4.98 29.72 -11.77
C VAL A 255 -6.08 28.90 -11.10
N PHE A 256 -6.07 28.81 -9.76
CA PHE A 256 -6.95 27.94 -8.98
C PHE A 256 -7.80 28.73 -7.99
N GLN A 257 -9.11 28.81 -8.24
CA GLN A 257 -10.07 29.32 -7.25
C GLN A 257 -10.08 28.42 -6.00
N ASN A 258 -9.87 28.95 -4.79
CA ASN A 258 -9.74 28.17 -3.53
C ASN A 258 -8.69 27.04 -3.63
N PRO A 259 -7.40 27.36 -3.80
CA PRO A 259 -6.36 26.36 -4.09
C PRO A 259 -6.13 25.35 -2.96
N THR A 260 -6.56 25.66 -1.74
CA THR A 260 -6.48 24.79 -0.56
C THR A 260 -7.54 23.70 -0.54
N ASP A 261 -8.63 23.87 -1.30
CA ASP A 261 -9.71 22.89 -1.39
C ASP A 261 -9.32 21.74 -2.31
N PHE A 262 -9.70 20.52 -1.93
CA PHE A 262 -9.57 19.34 -2.76
C PHE A 262 -10.81 19.25 -3.66
N CYS A 263 -10.67 19.67 -4.91
CA CYS A 263 -11.76 19.81 -5.87
C CYS A 263 -11.45 19.05 -7.18
N PRO A 264 -11.83 17.77 -7.30
CA PRO A 264 -11.67 17.00 -8.54
C PRO A 264 -12.30 17.65 -9.76
N GLU A 265 -13.38 18.41 -9.60
CA GLU A 265 -14.14 19.02 -10.69
C GLU A 265 -13.30 19.93 -11.60
N ARG A 266 -12.16 20.44 -11.11
CA ARG A 266 -11.18 21.19 -11.91
C ARG A 266 -10.65 20.41 -13.12
N TRP A 267 -10.66 19.09 -13.02
CA TRP A 267 -9.98 18.19 -13.96
C TRP A 267 -10.94 17.34 -14.79
N ILE A 268 -12.26 17.56 -14.69
CA ILE A 268 -13.22 16.86 -15.54
C ILE A 268 -12.97 17.27 -17.00
N GLY A 269 -12.66 16.29 -17.85
CA GLY A 269 -12.31 16.52 -19.26
C GLY A 269 -10.98 17.25 -19.48
N ARG A 270 -10.14 17.39 -18.45
CA ARG A 270 -8.86 18.11 -18.50
C ARG A 270 -7.76 17.25 -17.90
N THR A 271 -6.51 17.51 -18.29
CA THR A 271 -5.33 16.86 -17.70
C THR A 271 -4.42 17.93 -17.12
N GLN A 272 -3.87 17.68 -15.94
CA GLN A 272 -2.94 18.61 -15.31
C GLN A 272 -1.62 18.67 -16.12
N PRO A 273 -1.22 19.86 -16.62
CA PRO A 273 0.08 20.01 -17.25
C PRO A 273 1.18 19.88 -16.20
N GLY A 274 2.19 19.07 -16.50
CA GLY A 274 3.43 19.02 -15.70
C GLY A 274 3.34 18.34 -14.33
N SER A 275 2.26 17.61 -14.01
CA SER A 275 2.14 16.85 -12.73
C SER A 275 3.23 15.80 -12.52
N PHE A 276 3.97 15.46 -13.57
CA PHE A 276 5.09 14.54 -13.55
C PHE A 276 6.40 15.21 -13.99
N GLY A 277 6.51 16.53 -13.85
CA GLY A 277 7.64 17.31 -14.35
C GLY A 277 7.46 17.73 -15.82
N TYR A 278 8.51 18.32 -16.39
CA TYR A 278 8.43 19.05 -17.66
C TYR A 278 9.43 18.55 -18.71
N GLY A 279 9.02 18.64 -19.98
CA GLY A 279 9.89 18.41 -21.14
C GLY A 279 10.55 17.03 -21.15
N ARG A 280 11.81 16.99 -21.61
CA ARG A 280 12.60 15.75 -21.76
C ARG A 280 12.96 15.06 -20.43
N ARG A 281 12.74 15.72 -19.28
CA ARG A 281 12.97 15.18 -17.94
C ARG A 281 11.67 14.87 -17.19
N ALA A 282 10.53 14.87 -17.89
CA ALA A 282 9.29 14.38 -17.31
C ALA A 282 9.43 12.91 -16.89
N CYS A 283 8.78 12.55 -15.78
CA CYS A 283 8.88 11.24 -15.17
C CYS A 283 8.59 10.11 -16.17
N SER A 284 9.53 9.18 -16.29
CA SER A 284 9.40 7.98 -17.11
C SER A 284 8.32 7.04 -16.57
N GLY A 285 8.16 6.97 -15.23
CA GLY A 285 7.18 6.11 -14.55
C GLY A 285 5.74 6.63 -14.53
N ARG A 286 5.43 7.77 -15.17
CA ARG A 286 4.12 8.45 -15.06
C ARG A 286 2.91 7.56 -15.39
N HIS A 287 3.05 6.67 -16.37
CA HIS A 287 1.95 5.79 -16.80
C HIS A 287 1.70 4.67 -15.79
N ILE A 288 2.78 4.06 -15.28
CA ILE A 288 2.71 3.03 -14.24
C ILE A 288 2.13 3.62 -12.95
N ALA A 289 2.65 4.78 -12.52
CA ALA A 289 2.17 5.45 -11.32
C ALA A 289 0.67 5.80 -11.43
N ARG A 290 0.24 6.41 -12.53
CA ARG A 290 -1.17 6.77 -12.75
C ARG A 290 -2.08 5.55 -12.74
N ASN A 291 -1.69 4.46 -13.40
CA ASN A 291 -2.47 3.23 -13.47
C ASN A 291 -2.57 2.54 -12.09
N ASN A 292 -1.48 2.49 -11.34
CA ASN A 292 -1.48 1.91 -9.99
C ASN A 292 -2.32 2.73 -9.01
N LEU A 293 -2.22 4.06 -9.09
CA LEU A 293 -2.98 4.95 -8.21
C LEU A 293 -4.47 4.94 -8.55
N ILE A 294 -4.84 4.90 -9.83
CA ILE A 294 -6.25 4.91 -10.22
C ILE A 294 -6.98 3.67 -9.76
N ILE A 295 -6.39 2.48 -9.98
CA ILE A 295 -7.02 1.23 -9.58
C ILE A 295 -7.07 1.11 -8.05
N ALA A 296 -6.01 1.51 -7.34
CA ALA A 296 -5.95 1.45 -5.89
C ALA A 296 -6.97 2.39 -5.23
N ILE A 297 -7.04 3.64 -5.69
CA ILE A 297 -7.99 4.62 -5.15
C ILE A 297 -9.44 4.22 -5.50
N ALA A 298 -9.71 3.77 -6.73
CA ALA A 298 -11.02 3.30 -7.13
C ALA A 298 -11.50 2.13 -6.26
N ARG A 299 -10.68 1.09 -6.08
CA ARG A 299 -11.01 -0.08 -5.25
C ARG A 299 -11.18 0.29 -3.77
N MET A 300 -10.33 1.19 -3.25
CA MET A 300 -10.44 1.68 -1.88
C MET A 300 -11.77 2.39 -1.64
N LEU A 301 -12.16 3.32 -2.52
CA LEU A 301 -13.40 4.08 -2.40
C LEU A 301 -14.63 3.24 -2.69
N TRP A 302 -14.51 2.26 -3.59
CA TRP A 302 -15.57 1.30 -3.90
C TRP A 302 -15.87 0.40 -2.69
N ALA A 303 -14.85 -0.03 -1.94
CA ALA A 303 -15.03 -0.98 -0.83
C ALA A 303 -15.30 -0.31 0.54
N PHE A 304 -14.73 0.88 0.81
CA PHE A 304 -14.68 1.44 2.16
C PHE A 304 -15.23 2.86 2.29
N HIS A 305 -15.82 3.15 3.44
CA HIS A 305 -15.90 4.50 3.99
C HIS A 305 -14.61 4.80 4.76
N VAL A 306 -13.83 5.76 4.25
CA VAL A 306 -12.58 6.21 4.85
C VAL A 306 -12.84 7.49 5.64
N ARG A 307 -12.65 7.46 6.96
CA ARG A 307 -12.95 8.59 7.87
C ARG A 307 -11.96 8.66 9.04
N THR A 308 -11.90 9.77 9.75
CA THR A 308 -11.22 9.82 11.05
C THR A 308 -11.98 8.97 12.08
N PRO A 309 -11.30 8.43 13.12
CA PRO A 309 -11.97 7.73 14.21
C PRO A 309 -13.00 8.60 14.95
N SER A 310 -12.78 9.92 15.02
CA SER A 310 -13.71 10.88 15.64
C SER A 310 -14.87 11.28 14.74
N GLY A 311 -14.82 10.94 13.44
CA GLY A 311 -15.79 11.38 12.43
C GLY A 311 -15.70 12.85 12.02
N LYS A 312 -14.87 13.66 12.72
CA LYS A 312 -14.61 15.07 12.39
C LYS A 312 -13.54 15.18 11.29
N ALA A 313 -13.68 16.18 10.42
CA ALA A 313 -12.70 16.46 9.37
C ALA A 313 -11.34 16.83 9.98
N THR A 314 -10.25 16.35 9.37
CA THR A 314 -8.88 16.75 9.74
C THR A 314 -8.51 18.06 9.07
N SER A 315 -8.00 19.03 9.84
CA SER A 315 -7.31 20.21 9.29
C SER A 315 -5.99 19.77 8.66
N VAL A 316 -5.70 20.23 7.44
CA VAL A 316 -4.50 19.82 6.69
C VAL A 316 -3.57 21.01 6.56
N GLU A 317 -2.56 21.01 7.42
CA GLU A 317 -1.52 22.04 7.51
C GLU A 317 -0.20 21.53 6.95
N GLU A 318 0.71 22.43 6.56
CA GLU A 318 2.02 22.05 6.01
C GLU A 318 2.85 21.22 7.01
N GLY A 319 2.73 21.54 8.31
CA GLY A 319 3.39 20.81 9.39
C GLY A 319 2.96 19.35 9.52
N MET A 320 1.87 18.93 8.86
CA MET A 320 1.42 17.54 8.80
C MET A 320 2.29 16.70 7.85
N PHE A 321 3.19 17.30 7.07
CA PHE A 321 4.03 16.60 6.10
C PHE A 321 5.51 16.64 6.49
N THR A 322 6.29 15.70 5.98
CA THR A 322 7.75 15.67 6.12
C THR A 322 8.41 16.73 5.24
N THR A 323 9.57 17.21 5.66
CA THR A 323 10.35 18.27 4.99
C THR A 323 11.48 17.74 4.09
N GLY A 324 11.47 16.43 3.79
CA GLY A 324 12.46 15.81 2.92
C GLY A 324 12.19 16.08 1.43
N PHE A 325 13.05 15.51 0.58
CA PHE A 325 12.83 15.52 -0.88
C PHE A 325 11.47 14.92 -1.26
N VAL A 326 11.05 13.89 -0.51
CA VAL A 326 9.67 13.38 -0.52
C VAL A 326 8.92 14.00 0.65
N SER A 327 7.79 14.64 0.35
CA SER A 327 6.90 15.17 1.36
C SER A 327 5.75 14.21 1.60
N ALA A 328 5.91 13.36 2.60
CA ALA A 328 4.93 12.36 3.01
C ALA A 328 4.12 12.86 4.21
N PRO A 329 2.83 12.47 4.32
CA PRO A 329 2.09 12.72 5.56
C PRO A 329 2.81 12.07 6.76
N LYS A 330 2.99 12.84 7.83
CA LYS A 330 3.35 12.30 9.15
C LYS A 330 2.23 11.39 9.66
N SER A 331 2.52 10.59 10.68
CA SER A 331 1.56 9.66 11.29
C SER A 331 0.20 10.32 11.55
N PHE A 332 -0.84 9.76 10.94
CA PHE A 332 -2.23 10.17 11.10
C PHE A 332 -3.12 8.93 11.23
N ARG A 333 -4.36 9.12 11.72
CA ARG A 333 -5.31 8.01 11.89
C ARG A 333 -6.45 8.09 10.89
N ALA A 334 -6.66 6.99 10.17
CA ALA A 334 -7.82 6.76 9.33
C ALA A 334 -8.46 5.42 9.69
N MET A 335 -9.79 5.37 9.64
CA MET A 335 -10.61 4.19 9.81
C MET A 335 -11.20 3.81 8.46
N PHE A 336 -11.03 2.54 8.08
CA PHE A 336 -11.56 1.95 6.86
C PHE A 336 -12.72 1.04 7.25
N LYS A 337 -13.96 1.52 7.10
CA LYS A 337 -15.15 0.73 7.39
C LYS A 337 -15.75 0.22 6.07
N PRO A 338 -15.96 -1.09 5.86
CA PRO A 338 -16.64 -1.57 4.66
C PRO A 338 -17.98 -0.86 4.45
N ARG A 339 -18.30 -0.52 3.20
CA ARG A 339 -19.54 0.20 2.87
C ARG A 339 -20.79 -0.65 3.10
N SER A 340 -20.69 -1.95 2.81
CA SER A 340 -21.74 -2.95 3.07
C SER A 340 -21.12 -4.35 3.17
N ALA A 341 -21.94 -5.38 3.34
CA ALA A 341 -21.48 -6.77 3.32
C ALA A 341 -21.02 -7.23 1.92
N GLN A 342 -21.59 -6.66 0.86
CA GLN A 342 -21.36 -7.10 -0.52
C GLN A 342 -19.90 -6.92 -0.97
N PRO A 343 -19.23 -5.75 -0.78
CA PRO A 343 -17.80 -5.62 -1.09
C PRO A 343 -16.91 -6.64 -0.37
N ILE A 344 -17.26 -7.01 0.87
CA ILE A 344 -16.50 -8.00 1.64
C ILE A 344 -16.58 -9.37 0.96
N GLN A 345 -17.78 -9.76 0.53
CA GLN A 345 -18.03 -11.01 -0.17
C GLN A 345 -17.29 -11.03 -1.51
N VAL A 346 -17.48 -10.01 -2.35
CA VAL A 346 -16.83 -9.90 -3.67
C VAL A 346 -15.30 -9.93 -3.54
N ILE A 347 -14.72 -9.25 -2.57
CA ILE A 347 -13.26 -9.30 -2.34
C ILE A 347 -12.81 -10.73 -2.00
N ARG A 348 -13.56 -11.46 -1.16
CA ARG A 348 -13.25 -12.85 -0.80
C ARG A 348 -13.42 -13.79 -1.98
N GLU A 349 -14.52 -13.69 -2.72
CA GLU A 349 -14.79 -14.53 -3.88
C GLU A 349 -13.80 -14.26 -5.01
N THR A 350 -13.50 -12.98 -5.28
CA THR A 350 -12.48 -12.62 -6.26
C THR A 350 -11.12 -13.21 -5.86
N HIS A 351 -10.77 -13.17 -4.58
CA HIS A 351 -9.55 -13.81 -4.09
C HIS A 351 -9.52 -15.33 -4.32
N ASP A 352 -10.64 -16.00 -4.07
CA ASP A 352 -10.74 -17.45 -4.23
C ASP A 352 -10.68 -17.86 -5.72
N ASN A 353 -11.28 -17.04 -6.60
CA ASN A 353 -11.43 -17.33 -8.04
C ASN A 353 -10.37 -16.71 -8.96
N THR A 354 -9.55 -15.78 -8.47
CA THR A 354 -8.49 -15.17 -9.31
C THR A 354 -7.53 -16.27 -9.77
N LYS A 355 -7.27 -16.36 -11.07
CA LYS A 355 -6.27 -17.28 -11.64
C LYS A 355 -4.92 -16.99 -11.00
N LYS A 356 -4.46 -17.89 -10.13
CA LYS A 356 -3.15 -17.80 -9.44
C LYS A 356 -2.01 -18.35 -10.29
N ASP A 357 -2.32 -18.91 -11.46
CA ASP A 357 -1.31 -19.42 -12.38
C ASP A 357 -0.64 -18.27 -13.14
N ILE A 358 0.48 -17.83 -12.58
CA ILE A 358 1.34 -16.79 -13.12
C ILE A 358 1.88 -17.15 -14.51
N THR A 359 1.98 -18.44 -14.84
CA THR A 359 2.46 -18.91 -16.15
C THR A 359 1.50 -18.49 -17.26
N ILE A 360 0.19 -18.62 -17.03
CA ILE A 360 -0.84 -18.20 -17.99
C ILE A 360 -0.79 -16.67 -18.16
N ILE A 361 -0.65 -15.93 -17.06
CA ILE A 361 -0.59 -14.46 -17.07
C ILE A 361 0.65 -13.97 -17.84
N LEU A 362 1.84 -14.48 -17.51
CA LEU A 362 3.09 -14.10 -18.17
C LEU A 362 3.12 -14.48 -19.65
N LYS A 363 2.53 -15.63 -20.03
CA LYS A 363 2.35 -16.00 -21.45
C LYS A 363 1.47 -14.99 -22.19
N GLY A 364 0.34 -14.60 -21.62
CA GLY A 364 -0.52 -13.56 -22.19
C GLY A 364 0.17 -12.19 -22.30
N MET A 365 0.96 -11.80 -21.29
CA MET A 365 1.77 -10.57 -21.37
C MET A 365 2.81 -10.63 -22.48
N ARG A 366 3.49 -11.78 -22.66
CA ARG A 366 4.45 -11.99 -23.76
C ARG A 366 3.78 -11.83 -25.12
N GLU A 367 2.59 -12.38 -25.31
CA GLU A 367 1.82 -12.24 -26.55
C GLU A 367 1.44 -10.78 -26.81
N ASN A 368 0.95 -10.08 -25.79
CA ASN A 368 0.63 -8.66 -25.89
C ASN A 368 1.86 -7.79 -26.23
N LEU A 369 3.02 -8.07 -25.61
CA LEU A 369 4.26 -7.35 -25.88
C LEU A 369 4.80 -7.61 -27.30
N ARG A 370 4.62 -8.82 -27.83
CA ARG A 370 4.94 -9.16 -29.23
C ARG A 370 4.04 -8.41 -30.21
N ALA A 371 2.75 -8.27 -29.89
CA ALA A 371 1.79 -7.57 -30.73
C ALA A 371 2.11 -6.07 -30.91
N ILE A 372 2.88 -5.47 -29.99
CA ILE A 372 3.31 -4.07 -30.06
C ILE A 372 4.81 -3.91 -30.39
N SER A 373 5.48 -4.96 -30.86
CA SER A 373 6.89 -4.94 -31.30
C SER A 373 7.89 -4.43 -30.25
N VAL A 374 7.59 -4.57 -28.96
CA VAL A 374 8.47 -4.12 -27.85
C VAL A 374 9.52 -5.18 -27.48
N VAL A 375 9.38 -6.40 -27.98
CA VAL A 375 10.33 -7.50 -27.74
C VAL A 375 10.73 -8.10 -29.09
N LEU A 376 12.03 -8.00 -29.42
CA LEU A 376 12.65 -8.77 -30.51
C LEU A 376 12.60 -10.27 -30.23
#